data_AF-W4P5E6-F1
#
_entry.id   AF-W4P5E6-F1
#
_cell.length_a   1.000
_cell.length_b   1.000
_cell.length_c   1.000
_cell.angle_alpha   90.00
_cell.angle_beta   90.00
_cell.angle_gamma   90.00
#
_symmetry.space_group_name_H-M   'P 1'
#
loop_
_entity.id
_entity.type
_entity.pdbx_description
1 polymer ?
#
loop_
_entity_poly.entity_id
_entity_poly.type
_entity_poly.pdbx_seq_one_letter_code
_entity_poly.pdbx_strand_id
1 'polypeptide(L)'
;MKSLSLCNFKGEKERTTNFNVDVTTISGGNGLGKSRHFDAFIWLLFGKDAQDRKDYEVKTRVNGEELHNVECSVSGVIVVDGEEITLKRAFVEDWVKPRGQVERVFKGNHTECWWNETPVNVSEYTKRIEAIIDSSLFKMITNPAFFVNMNWKLQREQLFQLAGTITDAEIASQKPEFALLLDKISGKSLADFKAELSARKKRLKDELAQIQPRIDQTHKMKPENEDFHAIEVEIEKTDKEIAEIDKAIADITAAIRRQYEAEQSKQNKVNALKSECQQIVFDAKTKAQNAAFEANASRRELESQIKGKERDFELTKRESTSGQVEIAKIHREIEKITSDQDQLRQDWYAENEKTYNGETTCPHCGQDLPEDMISKAREVFTKAQSDKCNDLSTKGKQLGEKVLNLKKGLQKSKKT
;
A
#
# COMPACT_ATOMS: atom_id res chain seq x y z
N MET A 1 46.09 -64.38 41.50
CA MET A 1 46.81 -63.24 40.89
C MET A 1 48.29 -63.44 41.15
N LYS A 2 49.17 -63.25 40.14
CA LYS A 2 50.63 -63.42 40.25
C LYS A 2 51.35 -62.11 40.57
N SER A 3 50.96 -61.02 39.93
CA SER A 3 51.57 -59.70 40.15
C SER A 3 50.57 -58.57 39.95
N LEU A 4 50.83 -57.43 40.59
CA LEU A 4 50.11 -56.17 40.44
C LEU A 4 51.12 -55.04 40.40
N SER A 5 51.09 -54.23 39.36
CA SER A 5 51.95 -53.07 39.16
C SER A 5 51.11 -51.79 39.09
N LEU A 6 51.55 -50.77 39.82
CA LEU A 6 50.92 -49.46 39.89
C LEU A 6 51.88 -48.42 39.30
N CYS A 7 51.39 -47.54 38.43
CA CYS A 7 52.14 -46.42 37.86
C CYS A 7 51.34 -45.12 38.06
N ASN A 8 51.91 -44.16 38.79
CA ASN A 8 51.30 -42.89 39.22
C ASN A 8 49.87 -43.00 39.78
N PHE A 9 49.53 -44.11 40.43
CA PHE A 9 48.19 -44.40 40.93
C PHE A 9 48.05 -44.01 42.41
N LYS A 10 47.07 -43.15 42.73
CA LYS A 10 46.71 -42.71 44.09
C LYS A 10 47.91 -42.28 44.96
N GLY A 11 48.96 -41.68 44.39
CA GLY A 11 50.16 -41.24 45.10
C GLY A 11 51.34 -42.21 45.08
N GLU A 12 51.22 -43.39 44.45
CA GLU A 12 52.35 -44.28 44.20
C GLU A 12 52.98 -43.96 42.85
N LYS A 13 54.27 -43.63 42.79
CA LYS A 13 54.97 -43.34 41.52
C LYS A 13 55.08 -44.60 40.67
N GLU A 14 55.68 -45.63 41.23
CA GLU A 14 55.83 -46.93 40.59
C GLU A 14 56.02 -48.00 41.65
N ARG A 15 55.24 -49.07 41.58
CA ARG A 15 55.39 -50.21 42.50
C ARG A 15 54.85 -51.47 41.87
N THR A 16 55.65 -52.53 41.88
CA THR A 16 55.23 -53.89 41.53
C THR A 16 55.24 -54.77 42.77
N THR A 17 54.13 -55.45 43.01
CA THR A 17 53.97 -56.44 44.07
C THR A 17 53.76 -57.80 43.44
N ASN A 18 54.66 -58.74 43.72
CA ASN A 18 54.53 -60.13 43.34
C ASN A 18 53.86 -60.90 44.49
N PHE A 19 52.80 -61.63 44.17
CA PHE A 19 52.05 -62.41 45.15
C PHE A 19 52.52 -63.86 45.15
N ASN A 20 52.66 -64.42 46.35
CA ASN A 20 52.85 -65.85 46.55
C ASN A 20 51.58 -66.62 46.15
N VAL A 21 51.75 -67.91 45.83
CA VAL A 21 50.66 -68.81 45.44
C VAL A 21 49.61 -68.95 46.55
N ASP A 22 50.05 -69.04 47.80
CA ASP A 22 49.16 -69.26 48.94
C ASP A 22 48.74 -67.95 49.63
N VAL A 23 49.66 -67.29 50.33
CA VAL A 23 49.35 -66.10 51.15
C VAL A 23 50.44 -65.04 51.00
N THR A 24 50.00 -63.80 50.79
CA THR A 24 50.86 -62.61 50.80
C THR A 24 50.30 -61.58 51.77
N THR A 25 51.07 -61.20 52.77
CA THR A 25 50.66 -60.22 53.79
C THR A 25 51.27 -58.86 53.49
N ILE A 26 50.43 -57.85 53.24
CA ILE A 26 50.85 -56.45 53.03
C ILE A 26 50.60 -55.67 54.33
N SER A 27 51.67 -55.33 55.05
CA SER A 27 51.64 -54.62 56.33
C SER A 27 52.45 -53.31 56.30
N GLY A 28 52.27 -52.45 57.29
CA GLY A 28 52.87 -51.11 57.35
C GLY A 28 52.05 -50.12 58.19
N GLY A 29 52.60 -48.93 58.44
CA GLY A 29 51.91 -47.84 59.15
C GLY A 29 50.66 -47.31 58.44
N ASN A 30 49.77 -46.64 59.18
CA ASN A 30 48.60 -45.98 58.59
C ASN A 30 49.03 -44.86 57.65
N GLY A 31 48.30 -44.67 56.54
CA GLY A 31 48.65 -43.69 55.50
C GLY A 31 49.73 -44.13 54.51
N LEU A 32 50.44 -45.26 54.73
CA LEU A 32 51.53 -45.72 53.85
C LEU A 32 51.06 -46.51 52.60
N GLY A 33 49.81 -46.32 52.15
CA GLY A 33 49.35 -46.92 50.89
C GLY A 33 49.03 -48.43 50.92
N LYS A 34 48.79 -49.02 52.10
CA LYS A 34 48.34 -50.44 52.18
C LYS A 34 47.03 -50.66 51.42
N SER A 35 46.01 -49.86 51.72
CA SER A 35 44.69 -49.92 51.07
C SER A 35 44.76 -49.60 49.57
N ARG A 36 45.81 -48.92 49.11
CA ARG A 36 46.05 -48.62 47.68
C ARG A 36 46.19 -49.89 46.85
N HIS A 37 46.76 -50.96 47.40
CA HIS A 37 46.89 -52.23 46.68
C HIS A 37 45.52 -52.85 46.40
N PHE A 38 44.64 -52.82 47.39
CA PHE A 38 43.27 -53.29 47.22
C PHE A 38 42.52 -52.41 46.23
N ASP A 39 42.60 -51.08 46.37
CA ASP A 39 41.98 -50.16 45.41
C ASP A 39 42.50 -50.35 43.98
N ALA A 40 43.80 -50.56 43.78
CA ALA A 40 44.40 -50.82 42.47
C ALA A 40 43.87 -52.12 41.88
N PHE A 41 43.73 -53.17 42.70
CA PHE A 41 43.15 -54.44 42.27
C PHE A 41 41.68 -54.30 41.86
N ILE A 42 40.84 -53.66 42.68
CA ILE A 42 39.43 -53.41 42.34
C ILE A 42 39.31 -52.53 41.09
N TRP A 43 40.14 -51.50 40.97
CA TRP A 43 40.11 -50.58 39.85
C TRP A 43 40.57 -51.24 38.55
N LEU A 44 41.58 -52.11 38.60
CA LEU A 44 42.01 -52.91 37.46
C LEU A 44 40.87 -53.77 36.91
N LEU A 45 40.11 -54.44 37.78
CA LEU A 45 39.03 -55.34 37.35
C LEU A 45 37.75 -54.58 36.97
N PHE A 46 37.29 -53.65 37.81
CA PHE A 46 35.95 -53.07 37.73
C PHE A 46 35.94 -51.56 37.43
N GLY A 47 37.08 -50.89 37.47
CA GLY A 47 37.15 -49.42 37.26
C GLY A 47 36.62 -48.59 38.42
N LYS A 48 36.53 -49.19 39.60
CA LYS A 48 36.00 -48.57 40.80
C LYS A 48 36.94 -48.78 41.97
N ASP A 49 36.80 -47.98 43.03
CA ASP A 49 37.50 -48.21 44.29
C ASP A 49 36.72 -49.13 45.23
N ALA A 50 37.29 -49.40 46.41
CA ALA A 50 36.65 -50.22 47.44
C ALA A 50 35.29 -49.69 47.94
N GLN A 51 34.98 -48.40 47.70
CA GLN A 51 33.73 -47.75 48.05
C GLN A 51 32.75 -47.64 46.87
N ASP A 52 33.01 -48.38 45.78
CA ASP A 52 32.19 -48.38 44.55
C ASP A 52 32.18 -47.05 43.78
N ARG A 53 33.15 -46.17 44.03
CA ARG A 53 33.29 -44.89 43.32
C ARG A 53 34.12 -45.09 42.06
N LYS A 54 33.62 -44.59 40.93
CA LYS A 54 34.29 -44.69 39.64
C LYS A 54 35.40 -43.64 39.52
N ASP A 55 36.61 -44.08 39.16
CA ASP A 55 37.78 -43.23 38.88
C ASP A 55 38.09 -42.17 39.97
N TYR A 56 37.75 -42.45 41.23
CA TYR A 56 37.87 -41.50 42.33
C TYR A 56 39.33 -41.36 42.78
N GLU A 57 39.87 -40.14 42.64
CA GLU A 57 41.22 -39.75 43.03
C GLU A 57 42.33 -40.69 42.51
N VAL A 58 42.12 -41.30 41.33
CA VAL A 58 43.11 -42.23 40.75
C VAL A 58 44.41 -41.54 40.38
N LYS A 59 44.37 -40.27 39.95
CA LYS A 59 45.56 -39.47 39.65
C LYS A 59 46.31 -39.11 40.93
N THR A 60 47.62 -39.25 40.87
CA THR A 60 48.52 -38.76 41.92
C THR A 60 48.46 -37.24 42.04
N ARG A 61 48.39 -36.73 43.27
CA ARG A 61 48.46 -35.28 43.56
C ARG A 61 49.78 -34.93 44.22
N VAL A 62 50.37 -33.81 43.81
CA VAL A 62 51.60 -33.24 44.39
C VAL A 62 51.27 -31.80 44.80
N ASN A 63 51.48 -31.46 46.07
CA ASN A 63 51.17 -30.14 46.62
C ASN A 63 49.71 -29.66 46.41
N GLY A 64 48.76 -30.60 46.32
CA GLY A 64 47.33 -30.30 46.13
C GLY A 64 46.86 -30.25 44.68
N GLU A 65 47.77 -30.27 43.69
CA GLU A 65 47.45 -30.28 42.26
C GLU A 65 47.62 -31.68 41.66
N GLU A 66 46.82 -31.99 40.63
CA GLU A 66 46.92 -33.26 39.90
C GLU A 66 48.20 -33.30 39.06
N LEU A 67 48.90 -34.43 39.13
CA LEU A 67 50.10 -34.66 38.33
C LEU A 67 49.67 -34.93 36.87
N HIS A 68 49.89 -33.95 36.02
CA HIS A 68 49.56 -33.99 34.59
C HIS A 68 50.71 -34.54 33.73
N ASN A 69 50.40 -34.99 32.51
CA ASN A 69 51.35 -35.52 31.52
C ASN A 69 52.17 -36.74 32.00
N VAL A 70 51.60 -37.52 32.91
CA VAL A 70 52.17 -38.79 33.37
C VAL A 70 51.18 -39.93 33.15
N GLU A 71 51.69 -41.14 32.93
CA GLU A 71 50.85 -42.33 32.84
C GLU A 71 50.27 -42.66 34.22
N CYS A 72 48.94 -42.71 34.33
CA CYS A 72 48.25 -43.26 35.50
C CYS A 72 47.66 -44.62 35.12
N SER A 73 48.32 -45.72 35.50
CA SER A 73 47.89 -47.06 35.12
C SER A 73 48.08 -48.10 36.22
N VAL A 74 47.30 -49.16 36.11
CA VAL A 74 47.47 -50.38 36.90
C VAL A 74 47.52 -51.54 35.92
N SER A 75 48.47 -52.46 36.12
CA SER A 75 48.55 -53.71 35.39
C SER A 75 48.66 -54.88 36.35
N GLY A 76 48.21 -56.05 35.92
CA GLY A 76 48.30 -57.25 36.74
C GLY A 76 48.24 -58.52 35.91
N VAL A 77 48.91 -59.55 36.42
CA VAL A 77 48.89 -60.89 35.82
C VAL A 77 48.00 -61.77 36.68
N ILE A 78 46.92 -62.30 36.10
CA ILE A 78 46.00 -63.23 36.74
C ILE A 78 46.11 -64.60 36.09
N VAL A 79 45.72 -65.65 36.83
CA VAL A 79 45.62 -67.01 36.31
C VAL A 79 44.15 -67.37 36.33
N VAL A 80 43.61 -67.78 35.18
CA VAL A 80 42.21 -68.20 34.99
C VAL A 80 42.25 -69.55 34.30
N ASP A 81 41.69 -70.58 34.93
CA ASP A 81 41.68 -71.97 34.41
C ASP A 81 43.07 -72.51 33.98
N GLY A 82 44.12 -72.06 34.67
CA GLY A 82 45.51 -72.43 34.39
C GLY A 82 46.21 -71.59 33.33
N GLU A 83 45.51 -70.67 32.66
CA GLU A 83 46.06 -69.74 31.68
C GLU A 83 46.43 -68.40 32.31
N GLU A 84 47.58 -67.83 31.90
CA GLU A 84 48.00 -66.50 32.33
C GLU A 84 47.38 -65.41 31.46
N ILE A 85 46.74 -64.45 32.12
CA ILE A 85 46.12 -63.29 31.47
C ILE A 85 46.76 -62.04 32.04
N THR A 86 47.27 -61.19 31.14
CA THR A 86 47.81 -59.88 31.50
C THR A 86 46.76 -58.81 31.25
N LEU A 87 46.43 -58.08 32.31
CA LEU A 87 45.46 -56.99 32.31
C LEU A 87 46.18 -55.66 32.49
N LYS A 88 45.76 -54.63 31.77
CA LYS A 88 46.17 -53.25 32.02
C LYS A 88 44.98 -52.32 31.88
N ARG A 89 44.86 -51.37 32.80
CA ARG A 89 43.90 -50.27 32.75
C ARG A 89 44.67 -48.96 32.97
N ALA A 90 44.50 -48.00 32.07
CA ALA A 90 45.13 -46.69 32.15
C ALA A 90 44.08 -45.58 32.11
N PHE A 91 44.31 -44.53 32.90
CA PHE A 91 43.51 -43.31 32.93
C PHE A 91 44.31 -42.20 32.22
N VAL A 92 43.94 -41.93 30.98
CA VAL A 92 44.73 -41.12 30.04
C VAL A 92 44.10 -39.73 29.89
N GLU A 93 44.95 -38.72 29.85
CA GLU A 93 44.53 -37.33 29.69
C GLU A 93 44.33 -36.95 28.22
N ASP A 94 43.18 -36.35 27.92
CA ASP A 94 42.88 -35.82 26.60
C ASP A 94 43.40 -34.40 26.46
N TRP A 95 44.55 -34.26 25.81
CA TRP A 95 45.12 -32.96 25.46
C TRP A 95 44.89 -32.67 23.99
N VAL A 96 44.12 -31.63 23.70
CA VAL A 96 43.89 -31.18 22.31
C VAL A 96 44.62 -29.87 22.05
N LYS A 97 45.00 -29.63 20.79
CA LYS A 97 45.50 -28.33 20.34
C LYS A 97 44.40 -27.62 19.55
N PRO A 98 43.66 -26.66 20.16
CA PRO A 98 42.65 -25.89 19.43
C PRO A 98 43.28 -25.13 18.27
N ARG A 99 42.57 -25.02 17.14
CA ARG A 99 43.05 -24.26 15.98
C ARG A 99 43.33 -22.81 16.41
N GLY A 100 44.57 -22.35 16.20
CA GLY A 100 45.01 -20.98 16.50
C GLY A 100 45.70 -20.78 17.86
N GLN A 101 45.78 -21.80 18.72
CA GLN A 101 46.52 -21.72 20.00
C GLN A 101 47.84 -22.50 19.95
N VAL A 102 48.86 -21.99 20.64
CA VAL A 102 50.18 -22.64 20.76
C VAL A 102 50.15 -23.74 21.81
N GLU A 103 49.46 -23.50 22.91
CA GLU A 103 49.37 -24.40 24.07
C GLU A 103 48.30 -25.48 23.87
N ARG A 104 48.53 -26.65 24.49
CA ARG A 104 47.55 -27.74 24.54
C ARG A 104 46.55 -27.46 25.66
N VAL A 105 45.28 -27.69 25.40
CA VAL A 105 44.19 -27.52 26.38
C VAL A 105 43.70 -28.89 26.83
N PHE A 106 43.63 -29.07 28.13
CA PHE A 106 43.06 -30.27 28.75
C PHE A 106 41.56 -30.33 28.49
N LYS A 107 41.08 -31.44 27.92
CA LYS A 107 39.67 -31.67 27.56
C LYS A 107 38.97 -32.71 28.42
N GLY A 108 39.69 -33.38 29.32
CA GLY A 108 39.17 -34.44 30.17
C GLY A 108 40.08 -35.65 30.18
N ASN A 109 39.52 -36.78 30.60
CA ASN A 109 40.24 -38.05 30.65
C ASN A 109 39.38 -39.14 30.01
N HIS A 110 40.02 -40.15 29.45
CA HIS A 110 39.39 -41.40 29.06
C HIS A 110 40.14 -42.59 29.65
N THR A 111 39.53 -43.77 29.56
CA THR A 111 40.14 -45.02 30.01
C THR A 111 40.54 -45.86 28.82
N GLU A 112 41.78 -46.32 28.82
CA GLU A 112 42.30 -47.32 27.89
C GLU A 112 42.52 -48.64 28.64
N CYS A 113 42.14 -49.76 28.00
CA CYS A 113 42.29 -51.09 28.57
C CYS A 113 43.04 -52.00 27.60
N TRP A 114 43.84 -52.93 28.15
CA TRP A 114 44.52 -53.96 27.38
C TRP A 114 44.26 -55.34 27.99
N TRP A 115 44.13 -56.31 27.10
CA TRP A 115 43.98 -57.73 27.41
C TRP A 115 45.06 -58.49 26.66
N ASN A 116 46.00 -59.11 27.38
CA ASN A 116 47.18 -59.76 26.81
C ASN A 116 47.89 -58.84 25.80
N GLU A 117 48.21 -57.63 26.26
CA GLU A 117 48.88 -56.57 25.49
C GLU A 117 48.07 -56.04 24.28
N THR A 118 46.88 -56.58 24.02
CA THR A 118 46.00 -56.13 22.94
C THR A 118 45.02 -55.06 23.46
N PRO A 119 44.96 -53.87 22.84
CA PRO A 119 44.01 -52.84 23.25
C PRO A 119 42.57 -53.29 23.03
N VAL A 120 41.73 -53.12 24.04
CA VAL A 120 40.30 -53.44 24.02
C VAL A 120 39.50 -52.26 24.52
N ASN A 121 38.28 -52.09 24.00
CA ASN A 121 37.39 -51.06 24.52
C ASN A 121 36.94 -51.41 25.96
N VAL A 122 36.58 -50.40 26.75
CA VAL A 122 36.20 -50.57 28.17
C VAL A 122 35.02 -51.53 28.34
N SER A 123 34.04 -51.49 27.45
CA SER A 123 32.84 -52.35 27.52
C SER A 123 33.18 -53.83 27.32
N GLU A 124 34.07 -54.14 26.39
CA GLU A 124 34.55 -55.49 26.13
C GLU A 124 35.42 -55.99 27.26
N TYR A 125 36.31 -55.13 27.80
CA TYR A 125 37.08 -55.44 28.99
C TYR A 125 36.17 -55.81 30.16
N THR A 126 35.13 -55.01 30.44
CA THR A 126 34.15 -55.29 31.50
C THR A 126 33.43 -56.62 31.29
N LYS A 127 32.97 -56.93 30.07
CA LYS A 127 32.32 -58.22 29.76
C LYS A 127 33.25 -59.42 30.00
N ARG A 128 34.53 -59.30 29.61
CA ARG A 128 35.52 -60.37 29.83
C ARG A 128 35.79 -60.58 31.30
N ILE A 129 35.88 -59.51 32.10
CA ILE A 129 36.03 -59.61 33.55
C ILE A 129 34.78 -60.23 34.20
N GLU A 130 33.58 -59.80 33.83
CA GLU A 130 32.31 -60.35 34.35
C GLU A 130 32.16 -61.84 34.06
N ALA A 131 32.70 -62.33 32.94
CA ALA A 131 32.71 -63.75 32.62
C ALA A 131 33.66 -64.58 33.52
N ILE A 132 34.71 -63.97 34.05
CA ILE A 132 35.65 -64.63 34.97
C ILE A 132 35.14 -64.53 36.41
N ILE A 133 34.73 -63.32 36.82
CA ILE A 133 34.32 -62.99 38.18
C ILE A 133 33.15 -62.01 38.12
N ASP A 134 31.99 -62.43 38.64
CA ASP A 134 30.86 -61.52 38.85
C ASP A 134 31.22 -60.45 39.90
N SER A 135 30.98 -59.18 39.56
CA SER A 135 31.35 -58.04 40.40
C SER A 135 30.60 -58.03 41.73
N SER A 136 29.34 -58.48 41.75
CA SER A 136 28.53 -58.51 42.97
C SER A 136 29.03 -59.61 43.92
N LEU A 137 29.26 -60.81 43.39
CA LEU A 137 29.83 -61.93 44.13
C LEU A 137 31.21 -61.57 44.70
N PHE A 138 32.06 -60.94 43.88
CA PHE A 138 33.39 -60.54 44.30
C PHE A 138 33.39 -59.55 45.46
N LYS A 139 32.52 -58.54 45.42
CA LYS A 139 32.37 -57.58 46.52
C LYS A 139 31.87 -58.25 47.80
N MET A 140 31.00 -59.25 47.66
CA MET A 140 30.48 -60.01 48.79
C MET A 140 31.57 -60.81 49.51
N ILE A 141 32.51 -61.42 48.77
CA ILE A 141 33.61 -62.18 49.37
C ILE A 141 34.78 -61.30 49.87
N THR A 142 34.95 -60.09 49.31
CA THR A 142 36.08 -59.22 49.65
C THR A 142 35.77 -58.14 50.67
N ASN A 143 34.51 -57.74 50.83
CA ASN A 143 34.10 -56.75 51.81
C ASN A 143 33.00 -57.34 52.73
N PRO A 144 33.33 -57.66 54.00
CA PRO A 144 32.36 -58.21 54.94
C PRO A 144 31.15 -57.29 55.19
N ALA A 145 31.32 -55.97 55.01
CA ALA A 145 30.26 -54.98 55.18
C ALA A 145 29.39 -54.82 53.92
N PHE A 146 29.77 -55.40 52.77
CA PHE A 146 29.02 -55.22 51.53
C PHE A 146 27.62 -55.79 51.62
N PHE A 147 27.50 -57.05 52.05
CA PHE A 147 26.20 -57.71 52.18
C PHE A 147 25.24 -56.91 53.09
N VAL A 148 25.72 -56.43 54.24
CA VAL A 148 24.90 -55.69 55.23
C VAL A 148 24.41 -54.34 54.69
N ASN A 149 25.17 -53.71 53.79
CA ASN A 149 24.84 -52.40 53.21
C ASN A 149 24.07 -52.49 51.88
N MET A 150 23.83 -53.68 51.33
CA MET A 150 23.02 -53.85 50.12
C MET A 150 21.55 -53.51 50.36
N ASN A 151 20.83 -53.16 49.29
CA ASN A 151 19.39 -53.05 49.33
C ASN A 151 18.77 -54.37 49.82
N TRP A 152 17.84 -54.32 50.77
CA TRP A 152 17.22 -55.51 51.37
C TRP A 152 16.63 -56.50 50.35
N LYS A 153 16.18 -56.02 49.18
CA LYS A 153 15.70 -56.89 48.10
C LYS A 153 16.81 -57.75 47.52
N LEU A 154 17.98 -57.16 47.27
CA LEU A 154 19.15 -57.86 46.77
C LEU A 154 19.73 -58.78 47.86
N GLN A 155 19.76 -58.34 49.12
CA GLN A 155 20.14 -59.22 50.25
C GLN A 155 19.26 -60.48 50.27
N ARG A 156 17.94 -60.31 50.14
CA ARG A 156 16.98 -61.41 50.12
C ARG A 156 17.18 -62.34 48.94
N GLU A 157 17.41 -61.80 47.74
CA GLU A 157 17.69 -62.59 46.54
C GLU A 157 18.95 -63.45 46.69
N GLN A 158 20.03 -62.88 47.25
CA GLN A 158 21.28 -63.59 47.50
C GLN A 158 21.10 -64.70 48.54
N LEU A 159 20.35 -64.45 49.62
CA LEU A 159 20.00 -65.49 50.60
C LEU A 159 19.20 -66.63 49.97
N PHE A 160 18.30 -66.32 49.05
CA PHE A 160 17.53 -67.32 48.32
C PHE A 160 18.39 -68.16 47.37
N GLN A 161 19.38 -67.57 46.71
CA GLN A 161 20.34 -68.31 45.90
C GLN A 161 21.17 -69.28 46.75
N LEU A 162 21.53 -68.89 47.98
CA LEU A 162 22.30 -69.73 48.91
C LEU A 162 21.47 -70.85 49.57
N ALA A 163 20.25 -70.54 50.00
CA ALA A 163 19.39 -71.48 50.72
C ALA A 163 18.59 -72.42 49.80
N GLY A 164 18.57 -72.15 48.50
CA GLY A 164 17.64 -72.76 47.56
C GLY A 164 16.25 -72.13 47.64
N THR A 165 15.61 -71.95 46.48
CA THR A 165 14.25 -71.41 46.39
C THR A 165 13.25 -72.54 46.18
N ILE A 166 12.19 -72.57 46.99
CA ILE A 166 10.99 -73.35 46.70
C ILE A 166 10.28 -72.66 45.53
N THR A 167 10.01 -73.41 44.47
CA THR A 167 9.34 -72.90 43.26
C THR A 167 7.84 -72.66 43.52
N ASP A 168 7.24 -71.76 42.76
CA ASP A 168 5.79 -71.54 42.82
C ASP A 168 4.99 -72.82 42.54
N ALA A 169 5.52 -73.72 41.69
CA ALA A 169 4.92 -75.03 41.41
C ALA A 169 4.95 -75.96 42.63
N GLU A 170 6.06 -75.98 43.39
CA GLU A 170 6.16 -76.75 44.63
C GLU A 170 5.19 -76.21 45.69
N ILE A 171 5.06 -74.89 45.82
CA ILE A 171 4.09 -74.27 46.73
C ILE A 171 2.65 -74.60 46.30
N ALA A 172 2.37 -74.58 45.00
CA ALA A 172 1.05 -74.89 44.44
C ALA A 172 0.64 -76.35 44.69
N SER A 173 1.60 -77.29 44.64
CA SER A 173 1.32 -78.70 44.94
C SER A 173 0.91 -78.94 46.39
N GLN A 174 1.34 -78.08 47.32
CA GLN A 174 0.98 -78.16 48.75
C GLN A 174 -0.24 -77.30 49.12
N LYS A 175 -0.63 -76.33 48.28
CA LYS A 175 -1.71 -75.37 48.57
C LYS A 175 -2.66 -75.21 47.38
N PRO A 176 -3.84 -75.87 47.39
CA PRO A 176 -4.82 -75.81 46.31
C PRO A 176 -5.30 -74.39 45.98
N GLU A 177 -5.45 -73.52 46.99
CA GLU A 177 -5.84 -72.13 46.79
C GLU A 177 -4.82 -71.33 45.97
N PHE A 178 -3.53 -71.65 46.11
CA PHE A 178 -2.46 -71.01 45.35
C PHE A 178 -2.39 -71.52 43.91
N ALA A 179 -2.69 -72.81 43.69
CA ALA A 179 -2.85 -73.37 42.36
C ALA A 179 -3.97 -72.66 41.56
N LEU A 180 -5.14 -72.42 42.19
CA LEU A 180 -6.24 -71.66 41.58
C LEU A 180 -5.86 -70.21 41.24
N LEU A 181 -4.96 -69.60 42.01
CA LEU A 181 -4.44 -68.27 41.71
C LEU A 181 -3.47 -68.31 40.52
N LEU A 182 -2.58 -69.30 40.46
CA LEU A 182 -1.64 -69.49 39.35
C LEU A 182 -2.36 -69.75 38.02
N ASP A 183 -3.44 -70.53 38.03
CA ASP A 183 -4.28 -70.76 36.84
C ASP A 183 -4.84 -69.45 36.27
N LYS A 184 -5.24 -68.51 37.15
CA LYS A 184 -5.74 -67.18 36.73
C LYS A 184 -4.64 -66.25 36.19
N ILE A 185 -3.38 -66.52 36.55
CA ILE A 185 -2.22 -65.71 36.17
C ILE A 185 -1.64 -66.16 34.81
N SER A 186 -2.01 -67.36 34.33
CA SER A 186 -1.40 -68.09 33.21
C SER A 186 -0.59 -67.25 32.21
N GLY A 187 0.73 -67.51 32.18
CA GLY A 187 1.67 -66.89 31.25
C GLY A 187 2.37 -65.61 31.74
N LYS A 188 2.07 -65.12 32.95
CA LYS A 188 2.70 -63.90 33.53
C LYS A 188 3.32 -64.18 34.91
N SER A 189 4.25 -63.33 35.34
CA SER A 189 4.73 -63.38 36.73
C SER A 189 3.66 -62.84 37.70
N LEU A 190 3.70 -63.28 38.95
CA LEU A 190 2.85 -62.72 40.03
C LEU A 190 3.01 -61.20 40.17
N ALA A 191 4.22 -60.69 39.92
CA ALA A 191 4.52 -59.26 39.96
C ALA A 191 3.80 -58.51 38.83
N ASP A 192 3.84 -59.04 37.61
CA ASP A 192 3.17 -58.44 36.45
C ASP A 192 1.65 -58.46 36.61
N PHE A 193 1.09 -59.58 37.09
CA PHE A 193 -0.34 -59.69 37.35
C PHE A 193 -0.82 -58.68 38.39
N LYS A 194 -0.04 -58.48 39.47
CA LYS A 194 -0.32 -57.45 40.48
C LYS A 194 -0.24 -56.04 39.88
N ALA A 195 0.75 -55.77 39.03
CA ALA A 195 0.91 -54.48 38.39
C ALA A 195 -0.27 -54.18 37.45
N GLU A 196 -0.70 -55.16 36.67
CA GLU A 196 -1.87 -55.08 35.79
C GLU A 196 -3.15 -54.78 36.58
N LEU A 197 -3.41 -55.52 37.65
CA LEU A 197 -4.58 -55.28 38.51
C LEU A 197 -4.54 -53.90 39.16
N SER A 198 -3.36 -53.45 39.58
CA SER A 198 -3.18 -52.12 40.17
C SER A 198 -3.45 -51.02 39.15
N ALA A 199 -2.98 -51.18 37.91
CA ALA A 199 -3.23 -50.26 36.81
C ALA A 199 -4.73 -50.23 36.44
N ARG A 200 -5.37 -51.40 36.35
CA ARG A 200 -6.82 -51.50 36.07
C ARG A 200 -7.65 -50.86 37.17
N LYS A 201 -7.31 -51.09 38.44
CA LYS A 201 -7.96 -50.45 39.58
C LYS A 201 -7.78 -48.94 39.56
N LYS A 202 -6.58 -48.44 39.24
CA LYS A 202 -6.32 -47.01 39.10
C LYS A 202 -7.18 -46.40 37.99
N ARG A 203 -7.18 -47.01 36.80
CA ARG A 203 -8.00 -46.56 35.65
C ARG A 203 -9.48 -46.45 36.00
N LEU A 204 -10.06 -47.49 36.61
CA LEU A 204 -11.47 -47.48 37.01
C LEU A 204 -11.78 -46.41 38.08
N LYS A 205 -10.84 -46.16 39.01
CA LYS A 205 -11.00 -45.11 40.02
C LYS A 205 -10.94 -43.72 39.39
N ASP A 206 -10.04 -43.51 38.44
CA ASP A 206 -9.92 -42.26 37.71
C ASP A 206 -11.16 -42.02 36.85
N GLU A 207 -11.66 -43.04 36.14
CA GLU A 207 -12.93 -42.99 35.40
C GLU A 207 -14.11 -42.63 36.32
N LEU A 208 -14.24 -43.31 37.47
CA LEU A 208 -15.29 -43.03 38.45
C LEU A 208 -15.24 -41.58 38.96
N ALA A 209 -14.04 -41.06 39.24
CA ALA A 209 -13.86 -39.69 39.70
C ALA A 209 -14.26 -38.64 38.64
N GLN A 210 -14.21 -38.99 37.35
CA GLN A 210 -14.60 -38.12 36.24
C GLN A 210 -16.11 -38.12 35.95
N ILE A 211 -16.87 -39.09 36.47
CA ILE A 211 -18.32 -39.16 36.23
C ILE A 211 -19.04 -37.94 36.82
N GLN A 212 -18.80 -37.62 38.10
CA GLN A 212 -19.50 -36.50 38.75
C GLN A 212 -19.21 -35.14 38.09
N PRO A 213 -17.95 -34.76 37.79
CA PRO A 213 -17.65 -33.53 37.05
C PRO A 213 -18.34 -33.45 35.68
N ARG A 214 -18.45 -34.57 34.95
CA ARG A 214 -19.15 -34.61 33.65
C ARG A 214 -20.65 -34.40 33.81
N ILE A 215 -21.25 -34.98 34.85
CA ILE A 215 -22.67 -34.76 35.20
C ILE A 215 -22.88 -33.28 35.52
N ASP A 216 -22.04 -32.69 36.38
CA ASP A 216 -22.15 -31.29 36.78
C ASP A 216 -21.97 -30.33 35.60
N GLN A 217 -21.02 -30.61 34.70
CA GLN A 217 -20.84 -29.84 33.46
C GLN A 217 -22.08 -29.92 32.56
N THR A 218 -22.62 -31.12 32.36
CA THR A 218 -23.83 -31.31 31.54
C THR A 218 -25.03 -30.60 32.15
N HIS A 219 -25.18 -30.63 33.48
CA HIS A 219 -26.22 -29.89 34.19
C HIS A 219 -26.05 -28.37 34.06
N LYS A 220 -24.81 -27.85 34.10
CA LYS A 220 -24.54 -26.42 33.86
C LYS A 220 -24.79 -25.98 32.42
N MET A 221 -24.59 -26.89 31.45
CA MET A 221 -24.91 -26.63 30.04
C MET A 221 -26.39 -26.80 29.72
N LYS A 222 -27.18 -27.40 30.62
CA LYS A 222 -28.63 -27.45 30.47
C LYS A 222 -29.15 -26.02 30.60
N PRO A 223 -29.85 -25.49 29.57
CA PRO A 223 -30.51 -24.19 29.67
C PRO A 223 -31.39 -24.16 30.91
N GLU A 224 -31.50 -23.00 31.56
CA GLU A 224 -32.49 -22.80 32.60
C GLU A 224 -33.87 -23.16 32.04
N ASN A 225 -34.68 -23.82 32.87
CA ASN A 225 -36.05 -24.16 32.51
C ASN A 225 -36.84 -22.84 32.54
N GLU A 226 -36.77 -22.10 31.44
CA GLU A 226 -37.60 -20.92 31.25
C GLU A 226 -39.07 -21.36 31.20
N ASP A 227 -39.92 -20.61 31.88
CA ASP A 227 -41.37 -20.83 31.84
C ASP A 227 -41.87 -20.38 30.47
N PHE A 228 -41.77 -21.27 29.49
CA PHE A 228 -42.22 -21.02 28.12
C PHE A 228 -43.67 -20.57 28.06
N HIS A 229 -44.50 -20.99 29.02
CA HIS A 229 -45.88 -20.53 29.10
C HIS A 229 -45.98 -19.06 29.51
N ALA A 230 -45.20 -18.62 30.49
CA ALA A 230 -45.14 -17.20 30.86
C ALA A 230 -44.61 -16.34 29.71
N ILE A 231 -43.60 -16.81 28.98
CA ILE A 231 -43.04 -16.12 27.80
C ILE A 231 -44.08 -16.03 26.67
N GLU A 232 -44.81 -17.11 26.38
CA GLU A 232 -45.89 -17.11 25.38
C GLU A 232 -47.00 -16.11 25.73
N VAL A 233 -47.36 -16.01 27.02
CA VAL A 233 -48.34 -15.03 27.50
C VAL A 233 -47.82 -13.59 27.33
N GLU A 234 -46.54 -13.33 27.58
CA GLU A 234 -45.95 -11.99 27.35
C GLU A 234 -45.87 -11.64 25.85
N ILE A 235 -45.54 -12.61 25.00
CA ILE A 235 -45.56 -12.42 23.54
C ILE A 235 -46.97 -12.07 23.07
N GLU A 236 -47.99 -12.84 23.49
CA GLU A 236 -49.38 -12.60 23.08
C GLU A 236 -49.89 -11.22 23.57
N LYS A 237 -49.46 -10.80 24.76
CA LYS A 237 -49.76 -9.46 25.28
C LYS A 237 -49.08 -8.37 24.44
N THR A 238 -47.80 -8.54 24.13
CA THR A 238 -47.02 -7.58 23.33
C THR A 238 -47.58 -7.47 21.91
N ASP A 239 -47.96 -8.59 21.29
CA ASP A 239 -48.58 -8.61 19.96
C ASP A 239 -49.94 -7.89 19.95
N LYS A 240 -50.74 -8.02 21.02
CA LYS A 240 -51.97 -7.25 21.20
C LYS A 240 -51.69 -5.76 21.31
N GLU A 241 -50.69 -5.36 22.10
CA GLU A 241 -50.29 -3.95 22.24
C GLU A 241 -49.82 -3.37 20.89
N ILE A 242 -49.04 -4.13 20.11
CA ILE A 242 -48.61 -3.74 18.76
C ILE A 242 -49.83 -3.56 17.85
N ALA A 243 -50.76 -4.51 17.84
CA ALA A 243 -51.97 -4.43 17.01
C ALA A 243 -52.85 -3.23 17.37
N GLU A 244 -52.94 -2.86 18.65
CA GLU A 244 -53.65 -1.65 19.09
C GLU A 244 -52.96 -0.37 18.62
N ILE A 245 -51.63 -0.30 18.70
CA ILE A 245 -50.83 0.83 18.20
C ILE A 245 -50.97 0.96 16.69
N ASP A 246 -50.87 -0.15 15.94
CA ASP A 246 -51.01 -0.15 14.49
C ASP A 246 -52.41 0.32 14.06
N LYS A 247 -53.45 -0.08 14.80
CA LYS A 247 -54.82 0.41 14.55
C LYS A 247 -54.94 1.92 14.80
N ALA A 248 -54.34 2.42 15.88
CA ALA A 248 -54.33 3.86 16.17
C ALA A 248 -53.56 4.65 15.08
N ILE A 249 -52.43 4.13 14.59
CA ILE A 249 -51.68 4.74 13.48
C ILE A 249 -52.48 4.70 12.19
N ALA A 250 -53.15 3.59 11.88
CA ALA A 250 -53.98 3.46 10.68
C ALA A 250 -55.14 4.46 10.68
N ASP A 251 -55.80 4.66 11.82
CA ASP A 251 -56.89 5.64 11.97
C ASP A 251 -56.39 7.08 11.81
N ILE A 252 -55.24 7.44 12.40
CA ILE A 252 -54.62 8.76 12.24
C ILE A 252 -54.17 8.98 10.79
N THR A 253 -53.55 7.98 10.17
CA THR A 253 -53.05 8.06 8.78
C THR A 253 -54.22 8.20 7.80
N ALA A 254 -55.32 7.49 8.02
CA ALA A 254 -56.54 7.64 7.24
C ALA A 254 -57.17 9.03 7.40
N ALA A 255 -57.17 9.61 8.61
CA ALA A 255 -57.65 10.96 8.85
C ALA A 255 -56.77 12.03 8.18
N ILE A 256 -55.44 11.90 8.26
CA ILE A 256 -54.48 12.78 7.59
C ILE A 256 -54.65 12.70 6.08
N ARG A 257 -54.81 11.50 5.52
CA ARG A 257 -55.02 11.30 4.08
C ARG A 257 -56.29 11.99 3.58
N ARG A 258 -57.40 11.91 4.32
CA ARG A 258 -58.64 12.64 3.99
C ARG A 258 -58.46 14.16 4.04
N GLN A 259 -57.73 14.68 5.02
CA GLN A 259 -57.43 16.11 5.09
C GLN A 259 -56.53 16.56 3.93
N TYR A 260 -55.51 15.77 3.59
CA TYR A 260 -54.61 16.05 2.48
C TYR A 260 -55.34 16.02 1.13
N GLU A 261 -56.21 15.02 0.90
CA GLU A 261 -57.05 14.94 -0.31
C GLU A 261 -58.02 16.14 -0.40
N ALA A 262 -58.62 16.56 0.72
CA ALA A 262 -59.49 17.74 0.76
C ALA A 262 -58.70 19.03 0.46
N GLU A 263 -57.50 19.18 1.01
CA GLU A 263 -56.65 20.35 0.79
C GLU A 263 -56.11 20.38 -0.65
N GLN A 264 -55.72 19.24 -1.20
CA GLN A 264 -55.31 19.11 -2.58
C GLN A 264 -56.46 19.45 -3.55
N SER A 265 -57.68 19.04 -3.23
CA SER A 265 -58.88 19.43 -4.00
C SER A 265 -59.12 20.95 -3.97
N LYS A 266 -58.96 21.60 -2.81
CA LYS A 266 -59.03 23.06 -2.70
C LYS A 266 -57.93 23.74 -3.50
N GLN A 267 -56.68 23.26 -3.40
CA GLN A 267 -55.55 23.82 -4.14
C GLN A 267 -55.74 23.68 -5.64
N ASN A 268 -56.26 22.56 -6.12
CA ASN A 268 -56.60 22.36 -7.53
C ASN A 268 -57.68 23.35 -8.00
N LYS A 269 -58.72 23.59 -7.18
CA LYS A 269 -59.75 24.61 -7.47
C LYS A 269 -59.15 26.02 -7.50
N VAL A 270 -58.27 26.36 -6.56
CA VAL A 270 -57.56 27.65 -6.55
C VAL A 270 -56.71 27.82 -7.80
N ASN A 271 -55.98 26.78 -8.22
CA ASN A 271 -55.17 26.82 -9.42
C ASN A 271 -56.03 26.97 -10.68
N ALA A 272 -57.17 26.26 -10.76
CA ALA A 272 -58.13 26.40 -11.85
C ALA A 272 -58.68 27.83 -11.94
N LEU A 273 -59.12 28.41 -10.81
CA LEU A 273 -59.61 29.79 -10.75
C LEU A 273 -58.51 30.81 -11.08
N LYS A 274 -57.26 30.58 -10.67
CA LYS A 274 -56.12 31.42 -11.06
C LYS A 274 -55.89 31.37 -12.57
N SER A 275 -55.94 30.19 -13.17
CA SER A 275 -55.80 30.01 -14.61
C SER A 275 -56.94 30.71 -15.36
N GLU A 276 -58.18 30.57 -14.87
CA GLU A 276 -59.36 31.23 -15.44
C GLU A 276 -59.24 32.76 -15.35
N CYS A 277 -58.82 33.28 -14.19
CA CYS A 277 -58.58 34.71 -14.00
C CYS A 277 -57.49 35.23 -14.94
N GLN A 278 -56.37 34.51 -15.08
CA GLN A 278 -55.32 34.86 -16.03
C GLN A 278 -55.83 34.86 -17.47
N GLN A 279 -56.66 33.89 -17.83
CA GLN A 279 -57.24 33.81 -19.17
C GLN A 279 -58.22 34.94 -19.44
N ILE A 280 -59.08 35.29 -18.48
CA ILE A 280 -59.96 36.46 -18.57
C ILE A 280 -59.15 37.75 -18.73
N VAL A 281 -58.07 37.92 -17.95
CA VAL A 281 -57.19 39.09 -18.06
C VAL A 281 -56.49 39.14 -19.41
N PHE A 282 -56.00 38.00 -19.91
CA PHE A 282 -55.36 37.90 -21.22
C PHE A 282 -56.36 38.23 -22.34
N ASP A 283 -57.57 37.68 -22.28
CA ASP A 283 -58.63 37.93 -23.26
C ASP A 283 -59.09 39.38 -23.24
N ALA A 284 -59.26 39.97 -22.04
CA ALA A 284 -59.59 41.39 -21.89
C ALA A 284 -58.48 42.29 -22.45
N LYS A 285 -57.21 41.97 -22.17
CA LYS A 285 -56.05 42.71 -22.68
C LYS A 285 -55.95 42.59 -24.20
N THR A 286 -56.15 41.40 -24.75
CA THR A 286 -56.12 41.14 -26.19
C THR A 286 -57.27 41.86 -26.89
N LYS A 287 -58.50 41.81 -26.34
CA LYS A 287 -59.65 42.57 -26.86
C LYS A 287 -59.39 44.07 -26.81
N ALA A 288 -58.85 44.60 -25.71
CA ALA A 288 -58.53 46.01 -25.59
C ALA A 288 -57.41 46.44 -26.56
N GLN A 289 -56.38 45.61 -26.75
CA GLN A 289 -55.32 45.86 -27.72
C GLN A 289 -55.84 45.83 -29.16
N ASN A 290 -56.70 44.87 -29.51
CA ASN A 290 -57.31 44.78 -30.83
C ASN A 290 -58.25 45.96 -31.09
N ALA A 291 -59.09 46.32 -30.12
CA ALA A 291 -59.95 47.50 -30.21
C ALA A 291 -59.14 48.80 -30.35
N ALA A 292 -58.03 48.94 -29.60
CA ALA A 292 -57.13 50.08 -29.74
C ALA A 292 -56.39 50.07 -31.09
N PHE A 293 -56.04 48.90 -31.62
CA PHE A 293 -55.42 48.74 -32.93
C PHE A 293 -56.39 49.14 -34.05
N GLU A 294 -57.66 48.70 -33.98
CA GLU A 294 -58.72 49.08 -34.91
C GLU A 294 -59.06 50.57 -34.81
N ALA A 295 -59.27 51.12 -33.61
CA ALA A 295 -59.55 52.54 -33.41
C ALA A 295 -58.41 53.44 -33.92
N ASN A 296 -57.15 52.98 -33.78
CA ASN A 296 -55.99 53.67 -34.32
C ASN A 296 -55.62 53.25 -35.75
N ALA A 297 -56.43 52.42 -36.43
CA ALA A 297 -56.15 52.03 -37.83
C ALA A 297 -56.22 53.25 -38.75
N SER A 298 -57.28 54.05 -38.64
CA SER A 298 -57.44 55.29 -39.41
C SER A 298 -56.33 56.30 -39.11
N ARG A 299 -55.92 56.41 -37.84
CA ARG A 299 -54.78 57.28 -37.46
C ARG A 299 -53.47 56.80 -38.09
N ARG A 300 -53.19 55.50 -38.06
CA ARG A 300 -51.95 54.93 -38.64
C ARG A 300 -51.93 55.05 -40.16
N GLU A 301 -53.08 54.85 -40.80
CA GLU A 301 -53.23 55.06 -42.24
C GLU A 301 -52.97 56.54 -42.60
N LEU A 302 -53.58 57.47 -41.87
CA LEU A 302 -53.32 58.90 -42.04
C LEU A 302 -51.85 59.26 -41.75
N GLU A 303 -51.22 58.70 -40.73
CA GLU A 303 -49.80 58.95 -40.43
C GLU A 303 -48.88 58.39 -41.52
N SER A 304 -49.20 57.22 -42.07
CA SER A 304 -48.52 56.63 -43.23
C SER A 304 -48.66 57.53 -44.46
N GLN A 305 -49.87 58.02 -44.73
CA GLN A 305 -50.14 58.94 -45.83
C GLN A 305 -49.44 60.29 -45.64
N ILE A 306 -49.39 60.83 -44.42
CA ILE A 306 -48.64 62.05 -44.09
C ILE A 306 -47.16 61.83 -44.36
N LYS A 307 -46.55 60.74 -43.86
CA LYS A 307 -45.14 60.42 -44.13
C LYS A 307 -44.87 60.19 -45.62
N GLY A 308 -45.83 59.63 -46.36
CA GLY A 308 -45.77 59.53 -47.82
C GLY A 308 -45.75 60.90 -48.48
N LYS A 309 -46.70 61.77 -48.13
CA LYS A 309 -46.78 63.14 -48.65
C LYS A 309 -45.59 64.02 -48.25
N GLU A 310 -45.02 63.84 -47.06
CA GLU A 310 -43.80 64.52 -46.65
C GLU A 310 -42.60 64.10 -47.51
N ARG A 311 -42.48 62.82 -47.87
CA ARG A 311 -41.45 62.36 -48.81
C ARG A 311 -41.68 62.94 -50.21
N ASP A 312 -42.92 62.93 -50.71
CA ASP A 312 -43.26 63.51 -52.01
C ASP A 312 -42.95 65.01 -52.06
N PHE A 313 -43.26 65.73 -50.98
CA PHE A 313 -42.97 67.15 -50.83
C PHE A 313 -41.47 67.42 -50.83
N GLU A 314 -40.69 66.66 -50.06
CA GLU A 314 -39.22 66.80 -50.05
C GLU A 314 -38.59 66.48 -51.41
N LEU A 315 -39.11 65.50 -52.14
CA LEU A 315 -38.69 65.22 -53.52
C LEU A 315 -39.00 66.40 -54.45
N THR A 316 -40.24 66.88 -54.44
CA THR A 316 -40.68 68.02 -55.29
C THR A 316 -39.90 69.29 -54.96
N LYS A 317 -39.61 69.53 -53.68
CA LYS A 317 -38.81 70.67 -53.21
C LYS A 317 -37.37 70.60 -53.71
N ARG A 318 -36.75 69.41 -53.68
CA ARG A 318 -35.41 69.19 -54.26
C ARG A 318 -35.42 69.43 -55.77
N GLU A 319 -36.42 68.94 -56.48
CA GLU A 319 -36.57 69.17 -57.93
C GLU A 319 -36.73 70.65 -58.25
N SER A 320 -37.58 71.37 -57.53
CA SER A 320 -37.77 72.82 -57.69
C SER A 320 -36.48 73.60 -57.41
N THR A 321 -35.76 73.23 -56.35
CA THR A 321 -34.47 73.86 -56.00
C THR A 321 -33.43 73.62 -57.08
N SER A 322 -33.33 72.38 -57.59
CA SER A 322 -32.44 72.02 -58.69
C SER A 322 -32.75 72.81 -59.96
N GLY A 323 -34.04 72.92 -60.32
CA GLY A 323 -34.48 73.72 -61.47
C GLY A 323 -34.15 75.21 -61.32
N GLN A 324 -34.31 75.79 -60.12
CA GLN A 324 -33.93 77.18 -59.86
C GLN A 324 -32.42 77.42 -59.97
N VAL A 325 -31.60 76.49 -59.49
CA VAL A 325 -30.13 76.55 -59.64
C VAL A 325 -29.73 76.52 -61.12
N GLU A 326 -30.36 75.66 -61.92
CA GLU A 326 -30.06 75.56 -63.35
C GLU A 326 -30.49 76.83 -64.11
N ILE A 327 -31.67 77.40 -63.79
CA ILE A 327 -32.11 78.69 -64.33
C ILE A 327 -31.15 79.82 -63.96
N ALA A 328 -30.65 79.86 -62.72
CA ALA A 328 -29.70 80.86 -62.28
C ALA A 328 -28.35 80.73 -63.00
N LYS A 329 -27.91 79.49 -63.26
CA LYS A 329 -26.69 79.20 -64.02
C LYS A 329 -26.79 79.68 -65.46
N ILE A 330 -27.90 79.40 -66.15
CA ILE A 330 -28.15 79.87 -67.52
C ILE A 330 -28.21 81.41 -67.58
N HIS A 331 -28.82 82.07 -66.60
CA HIS A 331 -28.82 83.54 -66.54
C HIS A 331 -27.41 84.11 -66.38
N ARG A 332 -26.60 83.58 -65.46
CA ARG A 332 -25.21 84.01 -65.29
C ARG A 332 -24.37 83.80 -66.54
N GLU A 333 -24.61 82.71 -67.27
CA GLU A 333 -23.91 82.43 -68.52
C GLU A 333 -24.30 83.42 -69.63
N ILE A 334 -25.59 83.80 -69.72
CA ILE A 334 -26.04 84.86 -70.63
C ILE A 334 -25.43 86.21 -70.24
N GLU A 335 -25.43 86.57 -68.95
CA GLU A 335 -24.84 87.82 -68.47
C GLU A 335 -23.35 87.89 -68.81
N LYS A 336 -22.60 86.81 -68.56
CA LYS A 336 -21.18 86.73 -68.89
C LYS A 336 -20.93 86.92 -70.39
N ILE A 337 -21.64 86.18 -71.24
CA ILE A 337 -21.47 86.29 -72.70
C ILE A 337 -21.87 87.69 -73.20
N THR A 338 -22.88 88.31 -72.58
CA THR A 338 -23.30 89.68 -72.92
C THR A 338 -22.22 90.70 -72.50
N SER A 339 -21.63 90.53 -71.33
CA SER A 339 -20.49 91.34 -70.88
C SER A 339 -19.28 91.18 -71.81
N ASP A 340 -18.98 89.95 -72.26
CA ASP A 340 -17.91 89.69 -73.22
C ASP A 340 -18.19 90.37 -74.57
N GLN A 341 -19.46 90.40 -75.00
CA GLN A 341 -19.86 91.16 -76.20
C GLN A 341 -19.69 92.68 -76.03
N ASP A 342 -20.01 93.21 -74.86
CA ASP A 342 -19.86 94.64 -74.60
C ASP A 342 -18.38 95.04 -74.51
N GLN A 343 -17.53 94.18 -73.93
CA GLN A 343 -16.08 94.37 -73.95
C GLN A 343 -15.53 94.34 -75.37
N LEU A 344 -15.96 93.38 -76.21
CA LEU A 344 -15.55 93.34 -77.62
C LEU A 344 -16.00 94.59 -78.39
N ARG A 345 -17.18 95.16 -78.05
CA ARG A 345 -17.60 96.45 -78.62
C ARG A 345 -16.71 97.60 -78.16
N GLN A 346 -16.36 97.65 -76.87
CA GLN A 346 -15.43 98.66 -76.36
C GLN A 346 -14.06 98.54 -77.02
N ASP A 347 -13.50 97.33 -77.12
CA ASP A 347 -12.23 97.07 -77.79
C ASP A 347 -12.29 97.49 -79.27
N TRP A 348 -13.43 97.28 -79.93
CA TRP A 348 -13.66 97.73 -81.30
C TRP A 348 -13.65 99.25 -81.41
N TYR A 349 -14.36 99.97 -80.53
CA TYR A 349 -14.36 101.43 -80.50
C TYR A 349 -12.98 102.00 -80.16
N ALA A 350 -12.29 101.42 -79.17
CA ALA A 350 -10.95 101.84 -78.77
C ALA A 350 -9.92 101.62 -79.88
N GLU A 351 -10.02 100.52 -80.63
CA GLU A 351 -9.14 100.30 -81.79
C GLU A 351 -9.47 101.26 -82.93
N ASN A 352 -10.75 101.58 -83.15
CA ASN A 352 -11.21 102.50 -84.19
C ASN A 352 -10.87 103.97 -83.88
N GLU A 353 -10.81 104.38 -82.60
CA GLU A 353 -10.46 105.75 -82.19
C GLU A 353 -8.96 106.05 -82.19
N LYS A 354 -8.08 105.04 -82.32
CA LYS A 354 -6.64 105.29 -82.42
C LYS A 354 -6.36 106.13 -83.67
N THR A 355 -5.75 107.29 -83.45
CA THR A 355 -5.28 108.19 -84.51
C THR A 355 -3.76 108.10 -84.64
N TYR A 356 -3.28 108.24 -85.87
CA TYR A 356 -1.85 108.14 -86.16
C TYR A 356 -1.12 109.42 -85.73
N ASN A 357 -0.46 109.37 -84.57
CA ASN A 357 0.44 110.43 -84.09
C ASN A 357 1.85 110.19 -84.63
N GLY A 358 2.10 110.58 -85.87
CA GLY A 358 3.44 110.50 -86.46
C GLY A 358 4.25 111.75 -86.15
N GLU A 359 5.34 111.61 -85.39
CA GLU A 359 6.36 112.65 -85.28
C GLU A 359 6.95 112.92 -86.68
N THR A 360 6.86 114.16 -87.13
CA THR A 360 7.23 114.57 -88.50
C THR A 360 8.73 114.85 -88.66
N THR A 361 9.49 114.73 -87.58
CA THR A 361 10.92 115.03 -87.55
C THR A 361 11.72 113.74 -87.49
N CYS A 362 12.68 113.56 -88.39
CA CYS A 362 13.54 112.38 -88.38
C CYS A 362 14.32 112.31 -87.05
N PRO A 363 14.15 111.26 -86.23
CA PRO A 363 14.81 111.16 -84.92
C PRO A 363 16.33 110.95 -85.01
N HIS A 364 16.91 110.89 -86.23
CA HIS A 364 18.31 110.58 -86.46
C HIS A 364 19.12 111.68 -87.19
N CYS A 365 18.46 112.57 -87.95
CA CYS A 365 19.11 113.70 -88.62
C CYS A 365 18.42 115.06 -88.41
N GLY A 366 17.31 115.10 -87.65
CA GLY A 366 16.62 116.34 -87.26
C GLY A 366 15.95 117.10 -88.40
N GLN A 367 15.98 116.58 -89.64
CA GLN A 367 15.22 117.11 -90.77
C GLN A 367 13.81 116.54 -90.79
N ASP A 368 12.86 117.35 -91.29
CA ASP A 368 11.48 116.90 -91.52
C ASP A 368 11.47 115.75 -92.54
N LEU A 369 10.76 114.68 -92.19
CA LEU A 369 10.68 113.46 -92.99
C LEU A 369 9.91 113.73 -94.30
N PRO A 370 10.37 113.17 -95.43
CA PRO A 370 9.67 113.29 -96.71
C PRO A 370 8.24 112.74 -96.63
N GLU A 371 7.32 113.45 -97.29
CA GLU A 371 5.87 113.18 -97.28
C GLU A 371 5.50 111.75 -97.68
N ASP A 372 6.26 111.12 -98.58
CA ASP A 372 6.03 109.74 -99.05
C ASP A 372 6.22 108.68 -97.94
N MET A 373 7.13 108.91 -96.99
CA MET A 373 7.35 107.98 -95.88
C MET A 373 6.29 108.12 -94.78
N ILE A 374 5.78 109.33 -94.56
CA ILE A 374 4.65 109.58 -93.65
C ILE A 374 3.36 108.97 -94.23
N SER A 375 3.19 109.03 -95.54
CA SER A 375 2.08 108.40 -96.27
C SER A 375 2.03 106.87 -96.07
N LYS A 376 3.13 106.15 -96.30
CA LYS A 376 3.17 104.68 -96.13
C LYS A 376 2.95 104.23 -94.69
N ALA A 377 3.49 104.96 -93.72
CA ALA A 377 3.30 104.63 -92.31
C ALA A 377 1.84 104.80 -91.86
N ARG A 378 1.15 105.83 -92.39
CA ARG A 378 -0.31 105.95 -92.23
C ARG A 378 -1.05 104.77 -92.85
N GLU A 379 -0.69 104.36 -94.06
CA GLU A 379 -1.39 103.29 -94.77
C GLU A 379 -1.30 101.93 -94.05
N VAL A 380 -0.13 101.59 -93.51
CA VAL A 380 0.06 100.36 -92.70
C VAL A 380 -0.77 100.41 -91.42
N PHE A 381 -0.85 101.56 -90.77
CA PHE A 381 -1.68 101.76 -89.58
C PHE A 381 -3.17 101.59 -89.89
N THR A 382 -3.67 102.22 -90.95
CA THR A 382 -5.10 102.13 -91.34
C THR A 382 -5.49 100.69 -91.71
N LYS A 383 -4.61 99.95 -92.38
CA LYS A 383 -4.87 98.55 -92.75
C LYS A 383 -4.92 97.62 -91.53
N ALA A 384 -3.94 97.74 -90.62
CA ALA A 384 -3.91 96.95 -89.39
C ALA A 384 -5.13 97.24 -88.48
N GLN A 385 -5.56 98.51 -88.42
CA GLN A 385 -6.76 98.93 -87.71
C GLN A 385 -8.02 98.26 -88.29
N SER A 386 -8.18 98.30 -89.62
CA SER A 386 -9.32 97.68 -90.32
C SER A 386 -9.42 96.16 -90.09
N ASP A 387 -8.30 95.44 -90.21
CA ASP A 387 -8.30 93.97 -90.05
C ASP A 387 -8.66 93.56 -88.62
N LYS A 388 -8.17 94.30 -87.62
CA LYS A 388 -8.46 94.04 -86.21
C LYS A 388 -9.92 94.34 -85.85
N CYS A 389 -10.48 95.42 -86.40
CA CYS A 389 -11.91 95.74 -86.28
C CYS A 389 -12.81 94.64 -86.89
N ASN A 390 -12.41 94.01 -88.01
CA ASN A 390 -13.16 92.92 -88.63
C ASN A 390 -13.14 91.62 -87.80
N ASP A 391 -12.01 91.25 -87.22
CA ASP A 391 -11.91 90.07 -86.35
C ASP A 391 -12.78 90.22 -85.08
N LEU A 392 -12.74 91.40 -84.45
CA LEU A 392 -13.59 91.74 -83.31
C LEU A 392 -15.09 91.66 -83.65
N SER A 393 -15.50 92.15 -84.83
CA SER A 393 -16.89 92.03 -85.31
C SER A 393 -17.33 90.58 -85.51
N THR A 394 -16.44 89.72 -86.02
CA THR A 394 -16.74 88.30 -86.26
C THR A 394 -16.95 87.54 -84.94
N LYS A 395 -16.06 87.77 -83.96
CA LYS A 395 -16.20 87.20 -82.60
C LYS A 395 -17.49 87.67 -81.92
N GLY A 396 -17.85 88.95 -82.07
CA GLY A 396 -19.09 89.51 -81.54
C GLY A 396 -20.35 88.80 -82.07
N LYS A 397 -20.41 88.49 -83.37
CA LYS A 397 -21.54 87.76 -83.98
C LYS A 397 -21.68 86.32 -83.46
N GLN A 398 -20.58 85.59 -83.31
CA GLN A 398 -20.59 84.22 -82.80
C GLN A 398 -21.11 84.14 -81.35
N LEU A 399 -20.73 85.11 -80.50
CA LEU A 399 -21.30 85.21 -79.15
C LEU A 399 -22.80 85.53 -79.18
N GLY A 400 -23.26 86.31 -80.17
CA GLY A 400 -24.68 86.64 -80.34
C GLY A 400 -25.55 85.42 -80.64
N GLU A 401 -25.07 84.52 -81.49
CA GLU A 401 -25.76 83.25 -81.76
C GLU A 401 -25.83 82.35 -80.52
N LYS A 402 -24.77 82.30 -79.71
CA LYS A 402 -24.76 81.56 -78.44
C LYS A 402 -25.80 82.09 -77.45
N VAL A 403 -25.89 83.42 -77.28
CA VAL A 403 -26.92 84.05 -76.43
C VAL A 403 -28.33 83.71 -76.91
N LEU A 404 -28.55 83.72 -78.22
CA LEU A 404 -29.87 83.43 -78.79
C LEU A 404 -30.31 81.98 -78.54
N ASN A 405 -29.39 81.03 -78.62
CA ASN A 405 -29.65 79.63 -78.29
C ASN A 405 -29.91 79.42 -76.80
N LEU A 406 -29.13 80.06 -75.92
CA LEU A 406 -29.34 80.01 -74.46
C LEU A 406 -30.69 80.62 -74.05
N LYS A 407 -31.10 81.74 -74.67
CA LYS A 407 -32.43 82.35 -74.43
C LYS A 407 -33.59 81.46 -74.88
N LYS A 408 -33.44 80.73 -76.00
CA LYS A 408 -34.44 79.74 -76.46
C LYS A 408 -34.54 78.56 -75.49
N GLY A 409 -33.42 78.10 -74.93
CA GLY A 409 -33.40 77.07 -73.88
C GLY A 409 -34.15 77.51 -72.63
N LEU A 410 -33.90 78.75 -72.17
CA LEU A 410 -34.56 79.32 -70.98
C LEU A 410 -36.10 79.44 -71.14
N GLN A 411 -36.60 79.73 -72.35
CA GLN A 411 -38.06 79.79 -72.60
C GLN A 411 -38.73 78.42 -72.55
N LYS A 412 -38.03 77.33 -72.92
CA LYS A 412 -38.55 75.96 -72.79
C LYS A 412 -38.58 75.52 -71.32
N SER A 413 -37.55 75.85 -70.56
CA SER A 413 -37.46 75.53 -69.12
C SER A 413 -38.40 76.32 -68.22
N LYS A 414 -39.07 77.39 -68.70
CA LYS A 414 -40.11 78.13 -67.96
C LYS A 414 -41.54 77.63 -68.22
N LYS A 415 -41.76 76.77 -69.23
CA LYS A 415 -43.08 76.24 -69.61
C LYS A 415 -43.37 74.83 -69.07
N THR A 416 -42.38 74.23 -68.40
CA THR A 416 -42.44 72.93 -67.73
C THR A 416 -42.20 73.18 -66.26
#